data_AF-A0A136PJD4-F1
#
_entry.id   AF-A0A136PJD4-F1
#
_cell.length_a   1.000
_cell.length_b   1.000
_cell.length_c   1.000
_cell.angle_alpha   90.00
_cell.angle_beta   90.00
_cell.angle_gamma   90.00
#
_symmetry.space_group_name_H-M   'P 1'
#
loop_
_entity.id
_entity.type
_entity.pdbx_description
1 polymer ?
#
loop_
_entity_poly.entity_id
_entity_poly.type
_entity_poly.pdbx_seq_one_letter_code
_entity_poly.pdbx_strand_id
1 'polypeptide(L)'
;MEVWLTGTPPELAAAIDALTAAAYVVFCGDPHPLAGVDAGRHRVYLRLALTATARPAPGRPVDRGGQGAALIDLDTARARRAPAWKETPGA
;
A
#
# COMPACT_ATOMS: atom_id res chain seq x y z
N MET A 1 8.02 -3.47 4.43
CA MET A 1 8.73 -2.18 4.32
C MET A 1 8.46 -1.39 5.57
N GLU A 2 9.44 -0.65 6.08
CA GLU A 2 9.31 0.13 7.31
C GLU A 2 9.78 1.56 7.02
N VAL A 3 9.07 2.56 7.54
CA VAL A 3 9.33 3.97 7.23
C VAL A 3 9.00 4.86 8.43
N TRP A 4 9.79 5.93 8.59
CA TRP A 4 9.49 7.03 9.48
C TRP A 4 9.02 8.22 8.67
N LEU A 5 7.85 8.76 9.01
CA LEU A 5 7.36 10.02 8.47
C LEU A 5 7.62 11.13 9.48
N THR A 6 7.98 12.31 8.98
CA THR A 6 8.10 13.54 9.77
C THR A 6 7.36 14.66 9.06
N GLY A 7 6.58 15.43 9.81
CA GLY A 7 5.79 16.52 9.23
C GLY A 7 4.83 17.12 10.23
N THR A 8 4.05 18.09 9.78
CA THR A 8 2.92 18.62 10.54
C THR A 8 1.79 17.57 10.60
N PRO A 9 0.86 17.66 11.58
CA PRO A 9 -0.28 16.75 11.66
C PRO A 9 -1.08 16.56 10.35
N PRO A 10 -1.44 17.63 9.59
CA PRO A 10 -2.16 17.44 8.33
C PRO A 10 -1.31 16.78 7.23
N GLU A 11 -0.01 17.07 7.16
CA GLU A 11 0.89 16.42 6.20
C GLU A 11 1.04 14.92 6.48
N LEU A 12 1.14 14.54 7.77
CA LEU A 12 1.21 13.15 8.17
C LEU A 12 -0.08 12.39 7.83
N ALA A 13 -1.25 13.00 8.08
CA ALA A 13 -2.53 12.41 7.72
C ALA A 13 -2.62 12.16 6.20
N ALA A 14 -2.31 13.16 5.38
CA ALA A 14 -2.31 13.03 3.93
C ALA A 14 -1.31 11.96 3.42
N ALA A 15 -0.13 11.88 4.03
CA ALA A 15 0.87 10.87 3.68
C ALA A 15 0.42 9.45 4.05
N ILE A 16 -0.19 9.27 5.22
CA ILE A 16 -0.74 7.97 5.65
C ILE A 16 -1.87 7.53 4.71
N ASP A 17 -2.77 8.43 4.34
CA ASP A 17 -3.85 8.14 3.39
C ASP A 17 -3.30 7.70 2.03
N ALA A 18 -2.33 8.44 1.49
CA ALA A 18 -1.68 8.10 0.22
C ALA A 18 -0.96 6.75 0.28
N LEU A 19 -0.29 6.43 1.40
CA LEU A 19 0.39 5.15 1.58
C LEU A 19 -0.62 3.99 1.72
N THR A 20 -1.75 4.23 2.38
CA THR A 20 -2.81 3.22 2.55
C THR A 20 -3.50 2.90 1.21
N ALA A 21 -3.54 3.87 0.29
CA ALA A 21 -4.00 3.62 -1.08
C ALA A 21 -3.06 2.73 -1.90
N ALA A 22 -1.76 2.72 -1.59
CA ALA A 22 -0.74 1.98 -2.34
C ALA A 22 -0.25 0.69 -1.65
N ALA A 23 -0.49 0.55 -0.33
CA ALA A 23 0.03 -0.54 0.48
C ALA A 23 -0.89 -0.84 1.66
N TYR A 24 -0.80 -2.07 2.18
CA TYR A 24 -1.44 -2.42 3.44
C TYR A 24 -0.59 -1.92 4.62
N VAL A 25 -1.18 -1.12 5.49
CA VAL A 25 -0.54 -0.69 6.74
C VAL A 25 -0.62 -1.82 7.75
N VAL A 26 0.51 -2.46 8.01
CA VAL A 26 0.65 -3.53 9.01
C VAL A 26 0.71 -2.96 10.42
N PHE A 27 1.32 -1.78 10.57
CA PHE A 27 1.43 -1.09 11.85
C PHE A 27 1.53 0.42 11.62
N CYS A 28 0.84 1.19 12.47
CA CYS A 28 0.96 2.62 12.60
C CYS A 28 1.18 2.96 14.07
N GLY A 29 2.30 3.60 14.39
CA GLY A 29 2.60 4.03 15.75
C GLY A 29 2.01 5.40 16.07
N ASP A 30 1.94 5.74 17.35
CA ASP A 30 1.45 7.04 17.79
C ASP A 30 2.35 8.19 17.30
N PRO A 31 1.76 9.35 16.91
CA PRO A 31 2.53 10.55 16.59
C PRO A 31 3.36 11.02 17.78
N HIS A 32 4.66 11.11 17.59
CA HIS A 32 5.58 11.64 18.60
C HIS A 32 5.98 13.07 18.25
N PRO A 33 5.69 14.06 19.12
CA PRO A 33 6.02 15.46 18.85
C PRO A 33 7.54 15.67 18.82
N LEU A 34 7.99 16.54 17.92
CA LEU A 34 9.36 17.00 17.85
C LEU A 34 9.51 18.35 18.56
N ALA A 35 10.69 18.59 19.12
CA ALA A 35 11.00 19.79 19.91
C ALA A 35 12.11 20.61 19.25
N GLY A 36 12.33 21.84 19.75
CA GLY A 36 13.35 22.74 19.23
C GLY A 36 12.97 23.35 17.89
N VAL A 37 13.87 23.32 16.91
CA VAL A 37 13.67 23.92 15.59
C VAL A 37 12.54 23.29 14.78
N ASP A 38 12.15 22.06 15.12
CA ASP A 38 11.05 21.32 14.51
C ASP A 38 9.77 21.36 15.36
N ALA A 39 9.66 22.31 16.29
CA ALA A 39 8.44 22.50 17.08
C ALA A 39 7.21 22.64 16.17
N GLY A 40 6.15 21.90 16.48
CA GLY A 40 4.93 21.81 15.67
C GLY A 40 4.93 20.64 14.66
N ARG A 41 6.06 19.95 14.49
CA ARG A 41 6.15 18.71 13.71
C ARG A 41 6.07 17.48 14.61
N HIS A 42 5.66 16.38 14.00
CA HIS A 42 5.55 15.08 14.63
C HIS A 42 6.29 14.06 13.78
N ARG A 43 6.67 12.94 14.39
CA ARG A 43 7.14 11.75 13.70
C ARG A 43 6.21 10.57 13.93
N VAL A 44 6.01 9.74 12.92
CA VAL A 44 5.20 8.51 12.98
C VAL A 44 5.98 7.37 12.34
N TYR A 45 5.97 6.22 12.99
CA TYR A 45 6.53 4.98 12.44
C TYR A 45 5.44 4.15 11.78
N LEU A 46 5.72 3.68 10.57
CA LEU A 46 4.82 2.83 9.79
C LEU A 46 5.53 1.56 9.36
N ARG A 47 4.79 0.45 9.44
CA ARG A 47 5.16 -0.81 8.78
C ARG A 47 4.13 -1.06 7.69
N LEU A 48 4.61 -1.21 6.46
CA LEU A 48 3.82 -1.39 5.27
C LEU A 48 4.10 -2.77 4.66
N ALA A 49 3.04 -3.48 4.30
CA ALA A 49 3.07 -4.60 3.38
C ALA A 49 2.60 -4.08 2.02
N LEU A 50 3.52 -3.98 1.07
CA LEU A 50 3.22 -3.51 -0.27
C LEU A 50 2.23 -4.47 -0.94
N THR A 51 1.09 -3.94 -1.36
CA THR A 51 0.23 -4.62 -2.32
C THR A 51 0.87 -4.39 -3.68
N ALA A 52 1.66 -5.34 -4.16
CA ALA A 52 2.11 -5.28 -5.54
C ALA A 52 0.88 -5.41 -6.43
N THR A 53 0.40 -4.31 -7.04
CA THR A 53 0.07 -4.20 -8.48
C THR A 53 -0.75 -2.94 -8.85
N ALA A 54 -0.24 -2.17 -9.81
CA ALA A 54 -1.01 -1.81 -11.01
C ALA A 54 -0.05 -1.58 -12.20
N ARG A 55 -0.11 -2.47 -13.20
CA ARG A 55 0.45 -2.23 -14.53
C ARG A 55 -0.53 -1.31 -15.30
N PRO A 56 -0.07 -0.33 -16.11
CA PRO A 56 -0.96 0.45 -16.97
C PRO A 56 -1.68 -0.46 -17.98
N ALA A 57 -2.96 -0.19 -18.24
CA ALA A 57 -3.80 -0.94 -19.17
C ALA A 57 -3.26 -0.89 -20.63
N PRO A 58 -3.44 -1.94 -21.44
CA PRO A 58 -2.98 -1.95 -22.83
C PRO A 58 -3.97 -1.18 -23.71
N GLY A 59 -3.62 0.04 -24.06
CA GLY A 59 -4.38 0.86 -25.02
C GLY A 59 -3.47 1.89 -25.68
N ARG A 60 -3.04 1.55 -26.91
CA ARG A 60 -2.29 2.36 -27.90
C ARG A 60 -0.77 2.14 -27.92
N PRO A 61 -0.16 1.90 -29.10
CA PRO A 61 1.28 1.71 -29.20
C PRO A 61 2.00 3.03 -28.89
N VAL A 62 2.65 3.09 -27.73
CA VAL A 62 3.74 4.02 -27.47
C VAL A 62 5.02 3.31 -27.87
N ASP A 63 5.45 3.58 -29.09
CA ASP A 63 6.75 3.17 -29.59
C ASP A 63 7.83 4.00 -28.87
N ARG A 64 8.35 3.48 -27.74
CA ARG A 64 9.72 3.78 -27.27
C ARG A 64 10.16 2.79 -26.19
N GLY A 65 11.32 2.18 -26.43
CA GLY A 65 11.84 0.98 -25.77
C GLY A 65 12.02 1.03 -24.24
N GLY A 66 12.00 -0.18 -23.67
CA GLY A 66 12.35 -0.45 -22.27
C GLY A 66 11.88 -1.83 -21.85
N GLN A 67 12.80 -2.81 -21.81
CA GLN A 67 12.54 -4.19 -21.41
C GLN A 67 11.99 -4.23 -19.97
N GLY A 68 10.77 -4.75 -19.79
CA GLY A 68 10.13 -4.88 -18.49
C GLY A 68 9.08 -5.98 -18.51
N ALA A 69 9.47 -7.14 -17.97
CA ALA A 69 8.75 -8.41 -17.89
C ALA A 69 7.22 -8.28 -17.78
N ALA A 70 6.49 -9.09 -18.54
CA ALA A 70 5.03 -9.13 -18.57
C ALA A 70 4.47 -9.42 -17.16
N LEU A 71 3.60 -8.55 -16.65
CA LEU A 71 3.01 -8.69 -15.32
C LEU A 71 1.79 -9.60 -15.40
N ILE A 72 1.71 -10.56 -14.47
CA ILE A 72 0.63 -11.54 -14.34
C ILE A 72 -0.58 -10.85 -13.69
N ASP A 73 -1.77 -11.12 -14.22
CA ASP A 73 -3.03 -10.66 -13.65
C ASP A 73 -3.38 -11.45 -12.37
N LEU A 74 -3.21 -10.79 -11.22
CA LEU A 74 -3.38 -11.38 -9.90
C LEU A 74 -4.85 -11.61 -9.54
N ASP A 75 -5.80 -10.84 -10.11
CA ASP A 75 -7.23 -11.04 -9.86
C ASP A 75 -7.73 -12.36 -10.47
N THR A 76 -7.31 -12.67 -11.70
CA THR A 76 -7.57 -13.98 -12.32
C THR A 76 -6.95 -15.14 -11.54
N ALA A 77 -5.74 -14.96 -10.98
CA ALA A 77 -5.10 -15.97 -10.14
C ALA A 77 -5.82 -16.15 -8.79
N ARG A 78 -6.39 -15.08 -8.23
CA ARG A 78 -7.17 -15.09 -6.99
C ARG A 78 -8.52 -15.80 -7.17
N ALA A 79 -9.22 -15.56 -8.28
CA ALA A 79 -10.48 -16.25 -8.59
C ALA A 79 -10.30 -17.78 -8.69
N ARG A 80 -9.13 -18.24 -9.14
CA ARG A 80 -8.79 -19.67 -9.22
C ARG A 80 -8.43 -20.30 -7.87
N ARG A 81 -8.10 -19.48 -6.86
CA ARG A 81 -7.60 -19.94 -5.55
C ARG A 81 -8.65 -20.02 -4.45
N ALA A 82 -9.87 -19.54 -4.65
CA ALA A 82 -10.91 -19.68 -3.64
C ALA A 82 -11.42 -21.13 -3.60
N PRO A 83 -11.21 -21.89 -2.50
CA PRO A 83 -11.90 -23.16 -2.34
C PRO A 83 -13.37 -22.89 -2.04
N ALA A 84 -14.26 -23.59 -2.75
CA ALA A 84 -15.67 -23.66 -2.41
C ALA A 84 -15.80 -24.40 -1.07
N TRP A 85 -15.84 -23.65 0.05
CA TRP A 85 -16.25 -24.22 1.32
C TRP A 85 -17.70 -24.66 1.15
N LYS A 86 -17.91 -25.98 1.09
CA LYS A 86 -19.25 -26.57 1.12
C LYS A 86 -19.77 -26.41 2.55
N GLU A 87 -20.89 -25.71 2.67
CA GLU A 87 -21.83 -25.88 3.77
C GLU A 87 -22.04 -27.37 4.07
N THR A 88 -22.01 -27.75 5.34
CA THR A 88 -22.64 -28.98 5.81
C THR A 88 -23.52 -28.63 7.01
N PRO A 89 -24.86 -28.69 6.88
CA PRO A 89 -25.76 -28.65 8.02
C PRO A 89 -25.91 -30.09 8.58
N GLY A 90 -25.82 -30.21 9.90
CA GLY A 90 -26.11 -31.45 10.65
C GLY A 90 -25.60 -31.29 12.09
N ALA A 91 -26.36 -31.59 13.14
CA ALA A 91 -27.57 -32.39 13.30
C ALA A 91 -28.42 -31.86 14.47
#